data_AF-A0A7K3M8J6-F1
#
_entry.id   AF-A0A7K3M8J6-F1
#
_cell.length_a   1.000
_cell.length_b   1.000
_cell.length_c   1.000
_cell.angle_alpha   90.00
_cell.angle_beta   90.00
_cell.angle_gamma   90.00
#
_symmetry.space_group_name_H-M   'P 1'
#
loop_
_entity.id
_entity.type
_entity.pdbx_description
1 polymer ?
#
loop_
_entity_poly.entity_id
_entity_poly.type
_entity_poly.pdbx_seq_one_letter_code
_entity_poly.pdbx_strand_id
1 'polypeptide(L)'
;MPNVLIRDVPGDDLEQLRSAAADRGLSLQAYLREAVHMQAAHLRRRQALDRAARRLHGQTAVPDDERLAVLDAVDDAHVERAEELSDPPT
;
A
#
# COMPACT_ATOMS: atom_id res chain seq x y z
N MET A 1 18.47 12.25 9.59
CA MET A 1 17.29 12.14 8.72
C MET A 1 17.51 12.97 7.47
N PRO A 2 17.21 12.46 6.27
CA PRO A 2 17.31 13.25 5.05
C PRO A 2 16.21 14.31 5.03
N ASN A 3 16.56 15.54 4.65
CA ASN A 3 15.63 16.64 4.45
C ASN A 3 15.55 16.97 2.96
N VAL A 4 14.37 17.35 2.49
CA VAL A 4 14.13 17.75 1.10
C VAL A 4 13.57 19.17 1.10
N LEU A 5 14.16 20.04 0.28
CA LEU A 5 13.66 21.38 0.02
C LEU A 5 13.01 21.40 -1.37
N ILE A 6 11.72 21.69 -1.42
CA ILE A 6 10.99 21.89 -2.66
C ILE A 6 10.95 23.39 -2.92
N ARG A 7 11.50 23.82 -4.06
CA ARG A 7 11.56 25.23 -4.46
C ARG A 7 10.57 25.49 -5.58
N ASP A 8 10.25 26.77 -5.75
CA ASP A 8 9.46 27.26 -6.89
C ASP A 8 8.09 26.59 -7.02
N VAL A 9 7.48 26.24 -5.88
CA VAL A 9 6.11 25.72 -5.84
C VAL A 9 5.17 26.87 -6.21
N PRO A 10 4.29 26.70 -7.22
CA PRO A 10 3.28 27.70 -7.55
C PRO A 10 2.44 28.07 -6.32
N GLY A 11 2.12 29.37 -6.19
CA GLY A 11 1.38 29.89 -5.02
C GLY A 11 0.06 29.15 -4.79
N ASP A 12 -0.72 28.99 -5.86
CA ASP A 12 -2.03 28.34 -5.83
C ASP A 12 -1.95 26.87 -5.38
N ASP A 13 -0.93 26.14 -5.83
CA ASP A 13 -0.70 24.75 -5.42
C ASP A 13 -0.32 24.67 -3.94
N LEU A 14 0.53 25.59 -3.48
CA LEU A 14 0.94 25.66 -2.08
C LEU A 14 -0.25 25.96 -1.15
N GLU A 15 -1.16 26.84 -1.58
CA GLU A 15 -2.38 27.13 -0.83
C GLU A 15 -3.32 25.93 -0.79
N GLN A 16 -3.53 25.23 -1.91
CA GLN A 16 -4.32 23.99 -1.92
C GLN A 16 -3.74 22.93 -0.98
N LEU A 17 -2.42 22.74 -0.98
CA LEU A 17 -1.76 21.80 -0.08
C LEU A 17 -1.90 22.19 1.39
N ARG A 18 -1.85 23.49 1.70
CA ARG A 18 -2.10 23.99 3.07
C ARG A 18 -3.55 23.75 3.49
N SER A 19 -4.51 24.02 2.61
CA SER A 19 -5.93 23.75 2.88
C SER A 19 -6.16 22.26 3.16
N ALA A 20 -5.66 21.39 2.29
CA ALA A 20 -5.80 19.94 2.48
C ALA A 20 -5.13 19.41 3.75
N ALA A 21 -4.00 20.02 4.17
CA ALA A 21 -3.37 19.70 5.44
C ALA A 21 -4.23 20.16 6.63
N ALA A 22 -4.78 21.39 6.57
CA ALA A 22 -5.64 21.94 7.61
C ALA A 22 -6.95 21.16 7.77
N ASP A 23 -7.58 20.72 6.67
CA ASP A 23 -8.79 19.89 6.68
C ASP A 23 -8.58 18.55 7.40
N ARG A 24 -7.33 18.08 7.45
CA ARG A 24 -6.91 16.87 8.17
C ARG A 24 -6.33 17.14 9.56
N GLY A 25 -6.27 18.40 10.00
CA GLY A 25 -5.65 18.80 11.26
C GLY A 25 -4.14 18.57 11.31
N LEU A 26 -3.47 18.53 10.16
CA LEU A 26 -2.03 18.27 10.04
C LEU A 26 -1.27 19.55 9.71
N SER A 27 0.01 19.60 10.12
CA SER A 27 0.93 20.58 9.53
C SER A 27 1.23 20.22 8.08
N LEU A 28 1.56 21.22 7.25
CA LEU A 28 1.93 21.00 5.85
C LEU A 28 3.10 19.99 5.74
N GLN A 29 4.10 20.08 6.62
CA GLN A 29 5.22 19.14 6.63
C GLN A 29 4.79 17.70 6.96
N ALA A 30 3.90 17.52 7.94
CA ALA A 30 3.38 16.19 8.29
C ALA A 30 2.57 15.60 7.13
N TYR A 31 1.69 16.42 6.53
CA TYR A 31 0.90 16.05 5.36
C TYR A 31 1.77 15.63 4.17
N LEU A 32 2.79 16.43 3.82
CA LEU A 32 3.72 16.10 2.73
C LEU A 32 4.53 14.84 3.02
N ARG A 33 4.96 14.64 4.28
CA ARG A 33 5.67 13.42 4.67
C ARG A 33 4.80 12.18 4.48
N GLU A 34 3.53 12.23 4.86
CA GLU A 34 2.58 11.14 4.64
C GLU A 34 2.34 10.89 3.15
N ALA A 35 2.15 11.95 2.36
CA ALA A 35 1.97 11.84 0.91
C ALA A 35 3.18 11.14 0.26
N VAL A 36 4.40 11.54 0.63
CA VAL A 36 5.64 10.90 0.16
C VAL A 36 5.69 9.43 0.59
N HIS A 37 5.31 9.11 1.82
CA HIS A 37 5.31 7.73 2.30
C HIS A 37 4.32 6.84 1.52
N MET A 38 3.11 7.34 1.29
CA MET A 38 2.08 6.66 0.51
C MET A 38 2.57 6.43 -0.93
N GLN A 39 3.15 7.45 -1.57
CA GLN A 39 3.68 7.34 -2.92
C GLN A 39 4.83 6.33 -3.00
N ALA A 40 5.75 6.35 -2.03
CA ALA A 40 6.84 5.37 -1.96
C ALA A 40 6.31 3.94 -1.78
N ALA A 41 5.28 3.75 -0.95
CA ALA A 41 4.64 2.45 -0.78
C ALA A 41 3.96 1.97 -2.08
N HIS A 42 3.26 2.87 -2.78
CA HIS A 42 2.66 2.58 -4.08
C HIS A 42 3.71 2.14 -5.11
N LEU A 43 4.80 2.90 -5.24
CA LEU A 43 5.90 2.57 -6.16
C LEU A 43 6.55 1.22 -5.84
N ARG A 44 6.77 0.90 -4.56
CA ARG A 44 7.30 -0.40 -4.15
C ARG A 44 6.35 -1.55 -4.53
N ARG A 45 5.04 -1.39 -4.32
CA ARG A 45 4.04 -2.39 -4.72
C ARG A 45 4.06 -2.60 -6.22
N ARG A 46 4.05 -1.51 -7.00
CA ARG A 46 4.12 -1.58 -8.47
C ARG A 46 5.38 -2.31 -8.95
N GLN A 47 6.54 -2.00 -8.38
CA GLN A 47 7.78 -2.71 -8.71
C GLN A 47 7.75 -4.20 -8.35
N ALA A 48 7.04 -4.59 -7.28
CA ALA A 48 6.86 -6.00 -6.94
C ALA A 48 5.97 -6.71 -7.96
N LEU A 49 4.86 -6.08 -8.36
CA LEU A 49 3.97 -6.58 -9.41
C LEU A 49 4.69 -6.70 -10.75
N ASP A 50 5.48 -5.69 -11.16
CA ASP A 50 6.25 -5.74 -12.41
C ASP A 50 7.26 -6.90 -12.40
N ARG A 51 7.92 -7.14 -11.26
CA ARG A 51 8.82 -8.29 -11.10
C ARG A 51 8.08 -9.62 -11.20
N ALA A 52 6.92 -9.74 -10.56
CA ALA A 52 6.08 -10.94 -10.66
C ALA A 52 5.60 -11.16 -12.09
N ALA A 53 5.13 -10.13 -12.77
CA ALA A 53 4.68 -10.19 -14.16
C ALA A 53 5.81 -10.64 -15.10
N ARG A 54 7.04 -10.12 -14.94
CA ARG A 54 8.20 -10.59 -15.71
C ARG A 54 8.53 -12.06 -15.44
N ARG A 55 8.46 -12.50 -14.19
CA ARG A 55 8.71 -13.90 -13.82
C ARG A 55 7.68 -14.85 -14.46
N LEU A 56 6.41 -14.44 -14.46
CA LEU A 56 5.30 -15.21 -14.99
C LEU A 56 5.14 -15.09 -16.51
N HIS A 57 5.88 -14.19 -17.16
CA HIS A 57 5.80 -14.01 -18.60
C HIS A 57 6.18 -15.30 -19.34
N GLY A 58 5.28 -15.77 -20.21
CA GLY A 58 5.46 -17.02 -20.96
C GLY A 58 5.16 -18.29 -20.16
N GLN A 59 4.73 -18.19 -18.90
CA GLN A 59 4.23 -19.34 -18.15
C GLN A 59 2.75 -19.58 -18.48
N THR A 60 2.32 -20.83 -18.45
CA THR A 60 0.91 -21.20 -18.58
C THR A 60 0.11 -20.62 -17.42
N ALA A 61 -1.03 -20.02 -17.72
CA ALA A 61 -1.94 -19.53 -16.70
C ALA A 61 -2.44 -20.70 -15.83
N VAL A 62 -2.56 -20.46 -14.53
CA VAL A 62 -3.19 -21.42 -13.62
C VAL A 62 -4.68 -21.51 -13.98
N PRO A 63 -5.25 -22.73 -14.13
CA PRO A 63 -6.68 -22.91 -14.33
C PRO A 63 -7.53 -22.19 -13.28
N ASP A 64 -8.70 -21.72 -13.67
CA ASP A 64 -9.56 -20.90 -12.81
C ASP A 64 -10.04 -21.67 -11.57
N ASP A 65 -10.34 -22.95 -11.73
CA ASP A 65 -10.74 -23.88 -10.67
C ASP A 65 -9.63 -24.12 -9.66
N GLU A 66 -8.40 -24.36 -10.13
CA GLU A 66 -7.23 -24.49 -9.25
C GLU A 66 -6.93 -23.19 -8.51
N ARG A 67 -7.05 -22.04 -9.19
CA ARG A 67 -6.85 -20.73 -8.56
C ARG A 67 -7.87 -20.49 -7.45
N LEU A 68 -9.15 -20.76 -7.71
CA LEU A 68 -10.21 -20.58 -6.72
C LEU A 68 -10.00 -21.49 -5.50
N ALA A 69 -9.69 -22.76 -5.73
CA ALA A 69 -9.42 -23.70 -4.63
C ALA A 69 -8.25 -23.25 -3.73
N VAL A 70 -7.19 -22.66 -4.31
CA VAL A 70 -6.07 -22.11 -3.53
C VAL A 70 -6.48 -20.87 -2.75
N LEU A 71 -7.28 -19.98 -3.33
CA LEU A 71 -7.75 -18.78 -2.65
C LEU A 71 -8.68 -19.12 -1.48
N ASP A 72 -9.62 -20.05 -1.69
CA ASP A 72 -10.51 -20.52 -0.63
C ASP A 72 -9.71 -21.14 0.53
N ALA A 73 -8.71 -21.97 0.23
CA ALA A 73 -7.83 -22.56 1.25
C ALA A 73 -7.01 -21.52 2.04
N VAL A 74 -6.64 -20.39 1.40
CA VAL A 74 -5.96 -19.28 2.08
C VAL A 74 -6.93 -18.55 3.02
N ASP A 75 -8.17 -18.32 2.59
CA ASP A 75 -9.19 -17.68 3.43
C ASP A 75 -9.53 -18.56 4.64
N ASP A 76 -9.71 -19.87 4.45
CA ASP A 76 -9.94 -20.83 5.52
C ASP A 76 -8.79 -20.83 6.55
N ALA A 77 -7.54 -20.84 6.07
CA ALA A 77 -6.36 -20.77 6.94
C ALA A 77 -6.30 -19.46 7.75
N HIS A 78 -6.77 -18.35 7.18
CA HIS A 78 -6.86 -17.08 7.91
C HIS A 78 -7.93 -17.09 8.99
N VAL A 79 -9.06 -17.76 8.74
CA VAL A 79 -10.13 -17.95 9.74
C VAL A 79 -9.65 -18.82 10.89
N GLU A 80 -9.08 -19.99 10.59
CA GLU A 80 -8.52 -20.91 11.61
C GLU A 80 -7.48 -20.20 12.48
N ARG A 81 -6.57 -19.45 11.84
CA ARG A 81 -5.58 -18.64 12.55
C ARG A 81 -6.21 -17.59 13.47
N ALA A 82 -7.30 -16.97 13.06
CA ALA A 82 -8.00 -15.97 13.86
C ALA A 82 -8.69 -16.62 15.08
N GLU A 83 -9.24 -17.82 14.91
CA GLU A 83 -9.82 -18.62 16.00
C GLU A 83 -8.75 -19.03 17.03
N GLU A 84 -7.61 -19.56 16.58
CA GLU A 84 -6.45 -19.89 17.46
C GLU A 84 -5.97 -18.70 18.30
N LEU A 85 -5.98 -17.50 17.71
CA LEU A 85 -5.51 -16.28 18.37
C LEU A 85 -6.58 -15.63 19.26
N SER A 86 -7.84 -16.00 19.09
CA SER A 86 -8.97 -15.49 19.87
C SER A 86 -9.25 -16.33 21.12
N ASP A 87 -8.75 -17.57 21.17
CA ASP A 87 -8.84 -18.42 22.35
C ASP A 87 -7.71 -18.08 23.35
N PRO A 88 -8.04 -17.57 24.57
CA PRO A 88 -7.03 -17.29 25.57
C PRO A 88 -6.43 -18.60 26.11
N PRO A 89 -5.12 -18.67 26.37
CA PRO A 89 -4.53 -19.83 27.03
C PRO A 89 -5.15 -20.00 28.42
N THR A 90 -5.68 -21.19 28.70
CA THR A 90 -6.22 -21.58 30.01
C THR A 90 -5.11 -21.90 31.00
#